data_AF-A0A7J7KZE0-F1
#
_entry.id   AF-A0A7J7KZE0-F1
#
_cell.length_a   1.000
_cell.length_b   1.000
_cell.length_c   1.000
_cell.angle_alpha   90.00
_cell.angle_beta   90.00
_cell.angle_gamma   90.00
#
_symmetry.space_group_name_H-M   'P 1'
#
loop_
_entity.id
_entity.type
_entity.pdbx_description
1 polymer ?
#
loop_
_entity_poly.entity_id
_entity_poly.type
_entity_poly.pdbx_seq_one_letter_code
_entity_poly.pdbx_strand_id
1 'polypeptide(L)'
;MNLILKNSMILGCVHNEKGRGLLELFDLMKEKGIKADHVTFQGVLRSCISEGFVDLGKHYFESMSAEYCIIPRLEQYESMIELFSRKACLDEMEAFVHNMLFEPTVPVLKRVINVCKEQGIQGWKNGSWNAFMNLCTRMDAPFLLIGVDKDSLDLKLKTHFPIPITKSEIFICFFRVEIDNAADNTTIVEVDSARKPGILLEAVQVLTDLNLSIKKADISSVGKFFLDVYHVTDQNGNKLTDENVIRYIQKSLGTHNSVVTINDLTGLTALELTGTDRLGLLSEVFGVLKDLDCNVVKANVWTHNGRIASLIFVKDVGSGSPIEDSKKIGEIVGRLRYVLKGDSDIRGAKTTVAMSVIHTERRLHQMMFADRDYEEKPDETSPKVSVHNWLEKNYSIVFVTCKDRRKLLFDTLCTLTDMGYVVFHARVDTPTREANMEFWIQHTDGTPIKSDGERQRVIQCLQAAIERRASEGVRLELYTQDRQGLLSDVTRTFRENGLNVTRAEISTTGDMARNIFYVTDTSGHNLDPKLIDGVCEKIGLGNLRVKESPLHQKAMRDNDRLNQRVGGAVLESLGSLLRRNLSNLGLIKSS
;
A
#
# COMPACT_ATOMS: atom_id res chain seq x y z
N MET A 1 -11.46 -20.27 -30.37
CA MET A 1 -12.12 -18.95 -30.52
C MET A 1 -11.76 -18.14 -29.28
N ASN A 2 -10.96 -17.08 -29.43
CA ASN A 2 -10.40 -16.31 -28.31
C ASN A 2 -11.45 -15.34 -27.70
N LEU A 3 -11.32 -15.02 -26.41
CA LEU A 3 -12.17 -14.12 -25.61
C LEU A 3 -12.47 -12.80 -26.32
N ILE A 4 -11.49 -12.20 -27.00
CA ILE A 4 -11.66 -10.95 -27.77
C ILE A 4 -12.78 -11.08 -28.81
N LEU A 5 -12.80 -12.17 -29.58
CA LEU A 5 -13.78 -12.38 -30.64
C LEU A 5 -15.20 -12.60 -30.07
N LYS A 6 -15.30 -13.26 -28.91
CA LYS A 6 -16.58 -13.46 -28.23
C LYS A 6 -17.07 -12.19 -27.53
N ASN A 7 -16.19 -11.40 -26.93
CA ASN A 7 -16.55 -10.08 -26.38
C ASN A 7 -17.04 -9.13 -27.49
N SER A 8 -16.43 -9.18 -28.68
CA SER A 8 -16.94 -8.47 -29.86
C SER A 8 -18.32 -8.97 -30.30
N MET A 9 -18.58 -10.29 -30.23
CA MET A 9 -19.90 -10.85 -30.51
C MET A 9 -20.95 -10.50 -29.45
N ILE A 10 -20.57 -10.48 -28.17
CA ILE A 10 -21.41 -10.04 -27.05
C ILE A 10 -21.81 -8.57 -27.25
N LEU A 11 -20.85 -7.69 -27.54
CA LEU A 11 -21.13 -6.29 -27.87
C LEU A 11 -22.06 -6.17 -29.09
N GLY A 12 -21.83 -6.98 -30.13
CA GLY A 12 -22.71 -7.05 -31.30
C GLY A 12 -24.13 -7.53 -30.99
N CYS A 13 -24.30 -8.52 -30.09
CA CYS A 13 -25.62 -9.00 -29.65
C CYS A 13 -26.36 -7.95 -28.80
N VAL A 14 -25.64 -7.25 -27.91
CA VAL A 14 -26.18 -6.12 -27.12
C VAL A 14 -26.67 -5.00 -28.03
N HIS A 15 -25.89 -4.64 -29.06
CA HIS A 15 -26.26 -3.57 -30.00
C HIS A 15 -27.46 -3.90 -30.89
N ASN A 16 -27.73 -5.19 -31.14
CA ASN A 16 -28.84 -5.64 -31.97
C ASN A 16 -30.07 -6.10 -31.16
N GLU A 17 -30.11 -5.83 -29.86
CA GLU A 17 -31.19 -6.22 -28.93
C GLU A 17 -31.51 -7.73 -28.93
N LYS A 18 -30.53 -8.58 -29.27
CA LYS A 18 -30.70 -10.04 -29.29
C LYS A 18 -30.34 -10.65 -27.93
N GLY A 19 -31.16 -10.38 -26.93
CA GLY A 19 -30.96 -10.85 -25.56
C GLY A 19 -30.75 -12.36 -25.46
N ARG A 20 -31.69 -13.17 -26.00
CA ARG A 20 -31.58 -14.65 -25.99
C ARG A 20 -30.32 -15.19 -26.64
N GLY A 21 -29.95 -14.65 -27.82
CA GLY A 21 -28.75 -15.10 -28.53
C GLY A 21 -27.45 -14.85 -27.74
N LEU A 22 -27.44 -13.82 -26.88
CA LEU A 22 -26.32 -13.55 -25.98
C LEU A 22 -26.26 -14.56 -24.83
N LEU A 23 -27.41 -14.94 -24.25
CA LEU A 23 -27.47 -15.96 -23.19
C LEU A 23 -27.03 -17.34 -23.74
N GLU A 24 -27.48 -17.71 -24.94
CA GLU A 24 -27.02 -18.94 -25.63
C GLU A 24 -25.51 -18.90 -25.89
N LEU A 25 -24.97 -17.75 -26.30
CA LEU A 25 -23.53 -17.58 -26.49
C LEU A 25 -22.74 -17.70 -25.17
N PHE A 26 -23.32 -17.20 -24.07
CA PHE A 26 -22.76 -17.29 -22.74
C PHE A 26 -22.75 -18.74 -22.22
N ASP A 27 -23.83 -19.50 -22.45
CA ASP A 27 -23.86 -20.93 -22.12
C ASP A 27 -22.82 -21.70 -22.95
N LEU A 28 -22.66 -21.38 -24.23
CA LEU A 28 -21.59 -21.94 -25.07
C LEU A 28 -20.18 -21.50 -24.60
N MET A 29 -20.04 -20.38 -23.89
CA MET A 29 -18.77 -20.01 -23.25
C MET A 29 -18.48 -20.89 -22.04
N LYS A 30 -19.49 -21.16 -21.21
CA LYS A 30 -19.39 -22.09 -20.07
C LYS A 30 -19.01 -23.49 -20.54
N GLU A 31 -19.71 -24.04 -21.53
CA GLU A 31 -19.44 -25.39 -22.08
C GLU A 31 -18.02 -25.53 -22.62
N LYS A 32 -17.47 -24.45 -23.19
CA LYS A 32 -16.10 -24.43 -23.74
C LYS A 32 -15.03 -24.06 -22.71
N GLY A 33 -15.40 -23.91 -21.43
CA GLY A 33 -14.48 -23.55 -20.36
C GLY A 33 -13.83 -22.16 -20.52
N ILE A 34 -14.47 -21.25 -21.26
CA ILE A 34 -13.96 -19.90 -21.49
C ILE A 34 -14.40 -19.03 -20.31
N LYS A 35 -13.43 -18.52 -19.55
CA LYS A 35 -13.70 -17.65 -18.38
C LYS A 35 -14.34 -16.35 -18.85
N ALA A 36 -15.49 -16.04 -18.26
CA ALA A 36 -16.17 -14.76 -18.46
C ALA A 36 -15.39 -13.64 -17.76
N ASP A 37 -15.44 -12.44 -18.32
CA ASP A 37 -14.88 -11.23 -17.73
C ASP A 37 -15.99 -10.20 -17.42
N HIS A 38 -15.59 -9.04 -16.90
CA HIS A 38 -16.53 -7.98 -16.57
C HIS A 38 -17.35 -7.48 -17.79
N VAL A 39 -16.79 -7.54 -19.01
CA VAL A 39 -17.47 -7.13 -20.25
C VAL A 39 -18.54 -8.15 -20.62
N THR A 40 -18.23 -9.43 -20.44
CA THR A 40 -19.14 -10.55 -20.63
C THR A 40 -20.37 -10.39 -19.74
N PHE A 41 -20.15 -10.18 -18.44
CA PHE A 41 -21.25 -10.00 -17.49
C PHE A 41 -22.05 -8.72 -17.70
N GLN A 42 -21.41 -7.63 -18.14
CA GLN A 42 -22.14 -6.43 -18.55
C GLN A 42 -23.12 -6.75 -19.70
N GLY A 43 -22.69 -7.56 -20.67
CA GLY A 43 -23.55 -8.02 -21.76
C GLY A 43 -24.69 -8.94 -21.29
N VAL A 44 -24.39 -9.87 -20.37
CA VAL A 44 -25.37 -10.80 -19.79
C VAL A 44 -26.45 -10.04 -19.01
N LEU A 45 -26.07 -9.08 -18.17
CA LEU A 45 -27.04 -8.27 -17.43
C LEU A 45 -27.87 -7.39 -18.36
N ARG A 46 -27.27 -6.81 -19.40
CA ARG A 46 -28.01 -6.08 -20.46
C ARG A 46 -29.00 -6.96 -21.21
N SER A 47 -28.66 -8.22 -21.47
CA SER A 47 -29.60 -9.19 -22.03
C SER A 47 -30.75 -9.50 -21.07
N CYS A 48 -30.47 -9.66 -19.78
CA CYS A 48 -31.51 -9.84 -18.77
C CYS A 48 -32.43 -8.62 -18.71
N ILE A 49 -31.91 -7.40 -18.90
CA ILE A 49 -32.70 -6.16 -19.00
C ILE A 49 -33.60 -6.17 -20.24
N SER A 50 -33.11 -6.59 -21.40
CA SER A 50 -33.90 -6.59 -22.65
C SER A 50 -35.01 -7.63 -22.63
N GLU A 51 -34.76 -8.82 -22.09
CA GLU A 51 -35.79 -9.88 -21.97
C GLU A 51 -36.63 -9.73 -20.69
N GLY A 52 -36.15 -8.98 -19.71
CA GLY A 52 -36.82 -8.75 -18.44
C GLY A 52 -36.71 -9.92 -17.44
N PHE A 53 -35.61 -10.67 -17.45
CA PHE A 53 -35.41 -11.81 -16.55
C PHE A 53 -34.75 -11.37 -15.24
N VAL A 54 -35.58 -10.99 -14.26
CA VAL A 54 -35.13 -10.46 -12.96
C VAL A 54 -34.34 -11.50 -12.17
N ASP A 55 -34.90 -12.69 -11.96
CA ASP A 55 -34.24 -13.74 -11.16
C ASP A 55 -32.94 -14.22 -11.81
N LEU A 56 -32.93 -14.32 -13.15
CA LEU A 56 -31.73 -14.68 -13.88
C LEU A 56 -30.65 -13.57 -13.80
N GLY A 57 -31.06 -12.30 -13.85
CA GLY A 57 -30.15 -11.18 -13.67
C GLY A 57 -29.54 -11.14 -12.26
N LYS A 58 -30.32 -11.40 -11.21
CA LYS A 58 -29.81 -11.54 -9.84
C LYS A 58 -28.82 -12.70 -9.74
N HIS A 59 -29.21 -13.87 -10.24
CA HIS A 59 -28.35 -15.05 -10.24
C HIS A 59 -27.02 -14.76 -10.94
N TYR A 60 -27.05 -14.10 -12.11
CA TYR A 60 -25.82 -13.74 -12.81
C TYR A 60 -25.01 -12.68 -12.07
N PHE A 61 -25.65 -11.65 -11.52
CA PHE A 61 -24.98 -10.63 -10.72
C PHE A 61 -24.29 -11.23 -9.48
N GLU A 62 -24.94 -12.16 -8.79
CA GLU A 62 -24.36 -12.89 -7.66
C GLU A 62 -23.24 -13.83 -8.11
N SER A 63 -23.45 -14.55 -9.22
CA SER A 63 -22.44 -15.46 -9.79
C SER A 63 -21.16 -14.72 -10.18
N MET A 64 -21.24 -13.43 -10.57
CA MET A 64 -20.05 -12.62 -10.87
C MET A 64 -19.02 -12.76 -9.75
N SER A 65 -19.44 -12.54 -8.52
CA SER A 65 -18.56 -12.66 -7.35
C SER A 65 -18.46 -14.09 -6.84
N ALA A 66 -19.55 -14.85 -6.82
CA ALA A 66 -19.60 -16.16 -6.19
C ALA A 66 -18.94 -17.29 -6.99
N GLU A 67 -18.97 -17.20 -8.33
CA GLU A 67 -18.52 -18.26 -9.23
C GLU A 67 -17.38 -17.81 -10.17
N TYR A 68 -17.37 -16.53 -10.54
CA TYR A 68 -16.45 -15.99 -11.55
C TYR A 68 -15.36 -15.06 -10.98
N CYS A 69 -15.43 -14.74 -9.68
CA CYS A 69 -14.46 -13.89 -8.96
C CYS A 69 -14.36 -12.46 -9.52
N ILE A 70 -15.42 -11.94 -10.14
CA ILE A 70 -15.48 -10.59 -10.72
C ILE A 70 -16.20 -9.67 -9.73
N ILE A 71 -15.53 -8.58 -9.30
CA ILE A 71 -16.18 -7.49 -8.57
C ILE A 71 -17.15 -6.77 -9.53
N PRO A 72 -18.46 -6.71 -9.20
CA PRO A 72 -19.38 -5.85 -9.92
C PRO A 72 -18.97 -4.40 -9.74
N ARG A 73 -18.80 -3.68 -10.85
CA ARG A 73 -18.51 -2.25 -10.87
C ARG A 73 -19.80 -1.46 -11.00
N LEU A 74 -19.70 -0.14 -10.92
CA LEU A 74 -20.83 0.78 -11.03
C LEU A 74 -21.76 0.42 -12.19
N GLU A 75 -21.21 0.03 -13.35
CA GLU A 75 -22.01 -0.29 -14.53
C GLU A 75 -22.93 -1.51 -14.35
N GLN A 76 -22.49 -2.50 -13.56
CA GLN A 76 -23.31 -3.68 -13.25
C GLN A 76 -24.37 -3.37 -12.19
N TYR A 77 -24.05 -2.54 -11.19
CA TYR A 77 -25.05 -2.04 -10.25
C TYR A 77 -26.13 -1.20 -10.95
N GLU A 78 -25.73 -0.31 -11.86
CA GLU A 78 -26.67 0.46 -12.69
C GLU A 78 -27.56 -0.45 -13.55
N SER A 79 -26.99 -1.55 -14.06
CA SER A 79 -27.74 -2.55 -14.83
C SER A 79 -28.77 -3.28 -13.96
N MET A 80 -28.43 -3.65 -12.72
CA MET A 80 -29.39 -4.25 -11.80
C MET A 80 -30.52 -3.28 -11.44
N ILE A 81 -30.20 -2.02 -11.18
CA ILE A 81 -31.21 -0.98 -10.95
C ILE A 81 -32.12 -0.82 -12.17
N GLU A 82 -31.57 -0.85 -13.39
CA GLU A 82 -32.37 -0.83 -14.62
C GLU A 82 -33.33 -2.02 -14.71
N LEU A 83 -32.83 -3.22 -14.42
CA LEU A 83 -33.60 -4.45 -14.49
C LEU A 83 -34.78 -4.42 -13.53
N PHE A 84 -34.56 -4.01 -12.28
CA PHE A 84 -35.63 -3.86 -11.30
C PHE A 84 -36.63 -2.76 -11.70
N SER A 85 -36.13 -1.65 -12.25
CA SER A 85 -36.95 -0.52 -12.70
C SER A 85 -37.95 -0.93 -13.76
N ARG A 86 -37.52 -1.68 -14.78
CA ARG A 86 -38.39 -2.11 -15.90
C ARG A 86 -39.48 -3.11 -15.48
N LYS A 87 -39.29 -3.81 -14.36
CA LYS A 87 -40.21 -4.83 -13.86
C LYS A 87 -40.97 -4.40 -12.61
N ALA A 88 -40.80 -3.15 -12.18
CA ALA A 88 -41.43 -2.60 -10.98
C ALA A 88 -41.19 -3.46 -9.71
N CYS A 89 -40.04 -4.12 -9.61
CA CYS A 89 -39.64 -4.95 -8.46
C CYS A 89 -39.12 -4.05 -7.32
N LEU A 90 -40.03 -3.27 -6.71
CA LEU A 90 -39.68 -2.22 -5.74
C LEU A 90 -38.98 -2.75 -4.48
N ASP A 91 -39.50 -3.82 -3.87
CA ASP A 91 -38.90 -4.42 -2.66
C ASP A 91 -37.46 -4.89 -2.90
N GLU A 92 -37.20 -5.45 -4.08
CA GLU A 92 -35.89 -5.98 -4.46
C GLU A 92 -34.91 -4.85 -4.79
N MET A 93 -35.40 -3.82 -5.48
CA MET A 93 -34.64 -2.60 -5.76
C MET A 93 -34.25 -1.88 -4.47
N GLU A 94 -35.17 -1.78 -3.51
CA GLU A 94 -34.93 -1.18 -2.19
C GLU A 94 -33.84 -1.95 -1.44
N ALA A 95 -33.98 -3.27 -1.33
CA ALA A 95 -32.99 -4.13 -0.69
C ALA A 95 -31.63 -4.03 -1.39
N PHE A 96 -31.62 -3.95 -2.72
CA PHE A 96 -30.39 -3.85 -3.51
C PHE A 96 -29.68 -2.51 -3.28
N VAL A 97 -30.39 -1.38 -3.34
CA VAL A 97 -29.84 -0.04 -3.06
C VAL A 97 -29.29 0.04 -1.64
N HIS A 98 -29.97 -0.54 -0.65
CA HIS A 98 -29.51 -0.54 0.73
C HIS A 98 -28.19 -1.31 0.91
N ASN A 99 -28.03 -2.41 0.17
CA ASN A 99 -26.87 -3.29 0.22
C ASN A 99 -25.74 -2.90 -0.75
N MET A 100 -25.87 -1.79 -1.50
CA MET A 100 -24.77 -1.29 -2.33
C MET A 100 -23.54 -0.97 -1.48
N LEU A 101 -22.37 -1.33 -2.02
CA LEU A 101 -21.06 -1.18 -1.36
C LEU A 101 -20.49 0.24 -1.44
N PHE A 102 -21.10 1.11 -2.25
CA PHE A 102 -20.68 2.50 -2.48
C PHE A 102 -21.92 3.41 -2.60
N GLU A 103 -21.71 4.73 -2.54
CA GLU A 103 -22.80 5.69 -2.69
C GLU A 103 -23.49 5.55 -4.06
N PRO A 104 -24.82 5.41 -4.12
CA PRO A 104 -25.53 5.37 -5.38
C PRO A 104 -25.34 6.69 -6.12
N THR A 105 -24.99 6.62 -7.40
CA THR A 105 -24.77 7.81 -8.21
C THR A 105 -26.08 8.56 -8.49
N VAL A 106 -25.99 9.84 -8.87
CA VAL A 106 -27.16 10.65 -9.27
C VAL A 106 -28.04 9.95 -10.34
N PRO A 107 -27.49 9.29 -11.38
CA PRO A 107 -28.28 8.47 -12.31
C PRO A 107 -29.07 7.33 -11.65
N VAL A 108 -28.46 6.60 -10.71
CA VAL A 108 -29.14 5.53 -9.97
C VAL A 108 -30.31 6.09 -9.17
N LEU A 109 -30.08 7.17 -8.41
CA LEU A 109 -31.12 7.82 -7.61
C LEU A 109 -32.26 8.38 -8.47
N LYS A 110 -31.93 9.05 -9.59
CA LYS A 110 -32.92 9.52 -10.58
C LYS A 110 -33.84 8.40 -11.03
N ARG A 111 -33.25 7.25 -11.37
CA ARG A 111 -33.98 6.10 -11.89
C ARG A 111 -34.91 5.50 -10.84
N VAL A 112 -34.42 5.32 -9.61
CA VAL A 112 -35.25 4.87 -8.48
C VAL A 112 -36.44 5.81 -8.26
N ILE A 113 -36.22 7.13 -8.24
CA ILE A 113 -37.28 8.13 -8.05
C ILE A 113 -38.32 8.09 -9.16
N ASN A 114 -37.89 7.95 -10.42
CA ASN A 114 -38.81 7.89 -11.56
C ASN A 114 -39.76 6.68 -11.44
N VAL A 115 -39.22 5.50 -11.11
CA VAL A 115 -40.04 4.29 -10.90
C VAL A 115 -41.02 4.52 -9.75
N CYS A 116 -40.61 5.18 -8.67
CA CYS A 116 -41.50 5.50 -7.54
C CYS A 116 -42.61 6.48 -7.91
N LYS A 117 -42.36 7.43 -8.81
CA LYS A 117 -43.39 8.33 -9.36
C LYS A 117 -44.39 7.58 -10.23
N GLU A 118 -43.93 6.61 -11.01
CA GLU A 118 -44.75 5.82 -11.93
C GLU A 118 -45.61 4.76 -11.21
N GLN A 119 -45.09 4.13 -10.15
CA GLN A 119 -45.74 3.04 -9.42
C GLN A 119 -46.52 3.49 -8.17
N GLY A 120 -46.31 4.75 -7.73
CA GLY A 120 -46.83 5.26 -6.47
C GLY A 120 -46.00 4.80 -5.26
N ILE A 121 -45.87 5.68 -4.26
CA ILE A 121 -45.01 5.50 -3.06
C ILE A 121 -45.46 4.32 -2.16
N GLN A 122 -46.61 3.69 -2.45
CA GLN A 122 -47.19 2.64 -1.62
C GLN A 122 -46.35 1.35 -1.53
N GLY A 123 -45.43 1.12 -2.48
CA GLY A 123 -44.61 -0.09 -2.53
C GLY A 123 -43.38 -0.10 -1.63
N TRP A 124 -43.00 1.02 -0.99
CA TRP A 124 -41.84 1.08 -0.09
C TRP A 124 -42.28 0.94 1.37
N LYS A 125 -41.49 0.22 2.18
CA LYS A 125 -41.70 0.20 3.62
C LYS A 125 -41.45 1.61 4.18
N ASN A 126 -42.37 2.15 4.98
CA ASN A 126 -42.38 3.55 5.44
C ASN A 126 -41.03 4.06 6.00
N GLY A 127 -40.23 3.20 6.64
CA GLY A 127 -38.90 3.56 7.16
C GLY A 127 -37.82 3.71 6.09
N SER A 128 -37.91 2.96 5.00
CA SER A 128 -36.91 2.92 3.93
C SER A 128 -37.01 4.12 2.99
N TRP A 129 -38.23 4.60 2.74
CA TRP A 129 -38.45 5.82 1.96
C TRP A 129 -37.81 7.04 2.62
N ASN A 130 -37.93 7.17 3.95
CA ASN A 130 -37.31 8.27 4.70
C ASN A 130 -35.77 8.20 4.68
N ALA A 131 -35.19 7.00 4.79
CA ALA A 131 -33.76 6.80 4.65
C ALA A 131 -33.25 7.18 3.25
N PHE A 132 -34.01 6.82 2.21
CA PHE A 132 -33.70 7.18 0.82
C PHE A 132 -33.82 8.70 0.56
N MET A 133 -34.85 9.36 1.11
CA MET A 133 -35.01 10.82 1.03
C MET A 133 -33.85 11.57 1.70
N ASN A 134 -33.38 11.08 2.86
CA ASN A 134 -32.20 11.60 3.55
C ASN A 134 -30.91 11.40 2.73
N LEU A 135 -30.80 10.31 1.98
CA LEU A 135 -29.68 10.07 1.07
C LEU A 135 -29.68 11.09 -0.09
N CYS A 136 -30.85 11.37 -0.69
CA CYS A 136 -30.98 12.35 -1.78
C CYS A 136 -30.69 13.80 -1.35
N THR A 137 -31.06 14.20 -0.13
CA THR A 137 -30.78 15.54 0.40
C THR A 137 -29.31 15.72 0.77
N ARG A 138 -28.63 14.67 1.24
CA ARG A 138 -27.21 14.72 1.62
C ARG A 138 -26.24 14.72 0.44
N MET A 139 -26.65 14.24 -0.72
CA MET A 139 -25.85 14.24 -1.95
C MET A 139 -25.90 15.56 -2.74
N ASP A 140 -26.39 16.66 -2.14
CA ASP A 140 -26.69 17.93 -2.83
C ASP A 140 -27.55 17.74 -4.11
N ALA A 141 -28.40 16.71 -4.11
CA ALA A 141 -29.33 16.40 -5.18
C ALA A 141 -30.82 16.56 -4.82
N PRO A 142 -31.24 17.57 -4.02
CA PRO A 142 -32.65 17.75 -3.65
C PRO A 142 -33.54 18.11 -4.85
N PHE A 143 -32.95 18.59 -5.95
CA PHE A 143 -33.66 18.83 -7.22
C PHE A 143 -34.30 17.55 -7.78
N LEU A 144 -33.80 16.37 -7.41
CA LEU A 144 -34.40 15.08 -7.79
C LEU A 144 -35.77 14.84 -7.15
N LEU A 145 -36.06 15.51 -6.04
CA LEU A 145 -37.28 15.37 -5.25
C LEU A 145 -38.41 16.29 -5.72
N ILE A 146 -38.14 17.14 -6.72
CA ILE A 146 -39.14 18.04 -7.31
C ILE A 146 -40.24 17.19 -7.97
N GLY A 147 -41.48 17.35 -7.50
CA GLY A 147 -42.66 16.61 -7.97
C GLY A 147 -42.97 15.30 -7.22
N VAL A 148 -42.34 15.04 -6.07
CA VAL A 148 -42.81 14.01 -5.11
C VAL A 148 -43.86 14.67 -4.21
N ASP A 149 -45.04 14.06 -4.13
CA ASP A 149 -46.19 14.66 -3.44
C ASP A 149 -45.93 14.82 -1.93
N LYS A 150 -46.08 16.05 -1.44
CA LYS A 150 -45.68 16.48 -0.09
C LYS A 150 -46.65 15.94 0.97
N ASP A 151 -47.89 15.64 0.58
CA ASP A 151 -48.95 15.18 1.48
C ASP A 151 -48.84 13.69 1.86
N SER A 152 -48.02 12.90 1.13
CA SER A 152 -47.67 11.52 1.51
C SER A 152 -46.61 11.43 2.63
N LEU A 153 -45.93 12.54 2.97
CA LEU A 153 -44.86 12.53 3.98
C LEU A 153 -45.37 12.45 5.43
N ASP A 154 -46.57 12.94 5.74
CA ASP A 154 -46.99 13.15 7.14
C ASP A 154 -47.76 11.95 7.75
N LEU A 155 -48.30 11.02 6.95
CA LEU A 155 -49.30 10.08 7.46
C LEU A 155 -48.78 8.72 7.99
N LYS A 156 -47.46 8.47 7.99
CA LYS A 156 -46.92 7.11 8.21
C LYS A 156 -45.83 7.00 9.28
N LEU A 157 -45.74 8.01 10.14
CA LEU A 157 -44.94 8.03 11.37
C LEU A 157 -45.72 7.37 12.53
N LYS A 158 -45.75 6.04 12.60
CA LYS A 158 -45.94 5.24 13.83
C LYS A 158 -46.03 3.75 13.49
N THR A 159 -44.97 2.99 13.80
CA THR A 159 -45.00 1.69 14.54
C THR A 159 -43.65 0.97 14.44
N HIS A 160 -43.15 0.49 15.58
CA HIS A 160 -41.97 -0.38 15.76
C HIS A 160 -42.28 -1.87 15.51
N PHE A 161 -41.26 -2.66 15.11
CA PHE A 161 -40.76 -3.95 15.69
C PHE A 161 -39.88 -4.71 14.64
N PRO A 162 -38.97 -5.62 15.07
CA PRO A 162 -37.88 -6.18 14.26
C PRO A 162 -38.21 -7.56 13.67
N ILE A 163 -37.50 -7.97 12.61
CA ILE A 163 -37.52 -9.35 12.07
C ILE A 163 -36.08 -9.83 11.81
N PRO A 164 -35.75 -11.11 12.13
CA PRO A 164 -34.40 -11.66 12.08
C PRO A 164 -34.06 -12.27 10.73
N ILE A 165 -32.76 -12.30 10.37
CA ILE A 165 -32.25 -12.99 9.19
C ILE A 165 -31.57 -14.29 9.65
N THR A 166 -32.06 -15.44 9.17
CA THR A 166 -31.48 -16.76 9.43
C THR A 166 -30.91 -17.41 8.18
N LYS A 167 -29.69 -17.97 8.37
CA LYS A 167 -29.04 -19.15 7.73
C LYS A 167 -28.77 -19.09 6.22
N SER A 168 -27.52 -18.98 5.75
CA SER A 168 -26.38 -19.91 5.79
C SER A 168 -26.36 -20.93 4.64
N GLU A 169 -25.61 -20.61 3.59
CA GLU A 169 -24.91 -21.61 2.77
C GLU A 169 -23.45 -21.19 2.63
N ILE A 170 -22.56 -22.14 2.88
CA ILE A 170 -21.11 -21.99 2.88
C ILE A 170 -20.65 -22.41 1.48
N PHE A 171 -20.34 -21.44 0.63
CA PHE A 171 -19.56 -21.69 -0.60
C PHE A 171 -18.08 -21.58 -0.27
N ILE A 172 -17.36 -22.68 -0.49
CA ILE A 172 -15.91 -22.78 -0.30
C ILE A 172 -15.26 -22.19 -1.55
N CYS A 173 -14.87 -20.91 -1.51
CA CYS A 173 -13.99 -20.37 -2.54
C CYS A 173 -12.55 -20.85 -2.25
N PHE A 174 -11.95 -21.49 -3.25
CA PHE A 174 -10.53 -21.86 -3.20
C PHE A 174 -9.69 -20.60 -3.34
N PHE A 175 -8.67 -20.46 -2.49
CA PHE A 175 -7.69 -19.39 -2.61
C PHE A 175 -7.09 -19.40 -4.03
N ARG A 176 -7.28 -18.32 -4.79
CA ARG A 176 -6.89 -18.25 -6.20
C ARG A 176 -6.11 -16.97 -6.46
N VAL A 177 -4.95 -17.14 -7.07
CA VAL A 177 -4.09 -16.02 -7.50
C VAL A 177 -4.00 -16.06 -9.00
N GLU A 178 -4.56 -15.06 -9.66
CA GLU A 178 -4.44 -14.90 -11.10
C GLU A 178 -3.45 -13.80 -11.42
N ILE A 179 -2.61 -14.05 -12.42
CA ILE A 179 -1.69 -13.03 -12.92
C ILE A 179 -1.99 -12.84 -14.40
N ASP A 180 -2.53 -11.66 -14.72
CA ASP A 180 -2.71 -11.23 -16.10
C ASP A 180 -1.57 -10.30 -16.51
N ASN A 181 -0.77 -10.75 -17.47
CA ASN A 181 0.35 -9.99 -18.02
C ASN A 181 0.06 -9.43 -19.43
N ALA A 182 -1.19 -9.53 -19.90
CA ALA A 182 -1.64 -9.15 -21.23
C ALA A 182 -2.03 -7.66 -21.38
N ALA A 183 -2.38 -6.97 -20.30
CA ALA A 183 -2.59 -5.50 -20.27
C ALA A 183 -1.36 -4.76 -20.82
N ASP A 184 -1.37 -3.51 -21.29
CA ASP A 184 -0.22 -2.97 -22.05
C ASP A 184 1.03 -2.63 -21.22
N ASN A 185 0.88 -2.07 -20.01
CA ASN A 185 1.99 -1.44 -19.27
C ASN A 185 2.23 -1.96 -17.84
N THR A 186 1.33 -2.77 -17.29
CA THR A 186 1.45 -3.31 -15.92
C THR A 186 1.11 -4.79 -15.92
N THR A 187 1.66 -5.52 -14.94
CA THR A 187 1.24 -6.88 -14.64
C THR A 187 0.13 -6.80 -13.60
N ILE A 188 -1.01 -7.44 -13.84
CA ILE A 188 -2.15 -7.45 -12.91
C ILE A 188 -2.03 -8.71 -12.05
N VAL A 189 -2.02 -8.54 -10.74
CA VAL A 189 -2.07 -9.63 -9.75
C VAL A 189 -3.40 -9.54 -9.04
N GLU A 190 -4.25 -10.53 -9.26
CA GLU A 190 -5.55 -10.67 -8.64
C GLU A 190 -5.48 -11.76 -7.57
N VAL A 191 -5.87 -11.41 -6.34
CA VAL A 191 -5.86 -12.31 -5.18
C VAL A 191 -7.30 -12.47 -4.70
N ASP A 192 -7.83 -13.67 -4.88
CA ASP A 192 -9.11 -14.10 -4.32
C ASP A 192 -8.86 -15.00 -3.12
N SER A 193 -9.46 -14.64 -1.98
CA SER A 193 -9.35 -15.42 -0.76
C SER A 193 -10.59 -15.35 0.12
N ALA A 194 -10.84 -16.46 0.83
CA ALA A 194 -11.83 -16.48 1.91
C ALA A 194 -11.39 -15.56 3.06
N ARG A 195 -12.34 -14.87 3.69
CA ARG A 195 -12.09 -13.87 4.73
C ARG A 195 -11.29 -14.45 5.91
N LYS A 196 -9.98 -14.22 5.93
CA LYS A 196 -9.12 -14.38 7.10
C LYS A 196 -8.44 -13.05 7.44
N PRO A 197 -8.33 -12.69 8.73
CA PRO A 197 -7.56 -11.52 9.13
C PRO A 197 -6.12 -11.60 8.60
N GLY A 198 -5.61 -10.51 8.03
CA GLY A 198 -4.20 -10.38 7.66
C GLY A 198 -3.83 -10.68 6.20
N ILE A 199 -4.70 -11.30 5.39
CA ILE A 199 -4.37 -11.68 4.00
C ILE A 199 -3.97 -10.47 3.15
N LEU A 200 -4.69 -9.36 3.28
CA LEU A 200 -4.36 -8.11 2.57
C LEU A 200 -2.92 -7.65 2.86
N LEU A 201 -2.52 -7.68 4.14
CA LEU A 201 -1.17 -7.28 4.54
C LEU A 201 -0.13 -8.28 4.05
N GLU A 202 -0.40 -9.58 4.12
CA GLU A 202 0.47 -10.63 3.58
C GLU A 202 0.68 -10.47 2.07
N ALA A 203 -0.40 -10.20 1.32
CA ALA A 203 -0.33 -10.01 -0.12
C ALA A 203 0.56 -8.81 -0.48
N VAL A 204 0.32 -7.66 0.14
CA VAL A 204 1.12 -6.45 -0.08
C VAL A 204 2.56 -6.65 0.39
N GLN A 205 2.80 -7.45 1.44
CA GLN A 205 4.13 -7.78 1.92
C GLN A 205 4.92 -8.61 0.92
N VAL A 206 4.33 -9.66 0.33
CA VAL A 206 4.98 -10.48 -0.72
C VAL A 206 5.39 -9.62 -1.91
N LEU A 207 4.50 -8.74 -2.39
CA LEU A 207 4.80 -7.83 -3.50
C LEU A 207 5.93 -6.85 -3.14
N THR A 208 5.93 -6.39 -1.89
CA THR A 208 6.93 -5.44 -1.35
C THR A 208 8.30 -6.09 -1.18
N ASP A 209 8.36 -7.35 -0.74
CA ASP A 209 9.60 -8.12 -0.55
C ASP A 209 10.29 -8.41 -1.89
N LEU A 210 9.51 -8.54 -2.98
CA LEU A 210 9.99 -8.62 -4.35
C LEU A 210 10.42 -7.27 -4.95
N ASN A 211 10.39 -6.18 -4.18
CA ASN A 211 10.69 -4.81 -4.62
C ASN A 211 9.81 -4.32 -5.79
N LEU A 212 8.59 -4.82 -5.90
CA LEU A 212 7.63 -4.38 -6.93
C LEU A 212 6.99 -3.04 -6.56
N SER A 213 6.62 -2.26 -7.57
CA SER A 213 5.84 -1.04 -7.38
C SER A 213 4.38 -1.31 -7.67
N ILE A 214 3.50 -1.02 -6.72
CA ILE A 214 2.04 -1.07 -6.91
C ILE A 214 1.62 0.28 -7.48
N LYS A 215 1.12 0.31 -8.72
CA LYS A 215 0.69 1.52 -9.43
C LYS A 215 -0.78 1.84 -9.28
N LYS A 216 -1.58 0.80 -9.09
CA LYS A 216 -2.98 0.89 -8.78
C LYS A 216 -3.36 -0.32 -7.94
N ALA A 217 -4.24 -0.13 -6.96
CA ALA A 217 -4.86 -1.26 -6.27
C ALA A 217 -6.34 -0.98 -6.02
N ASP A 218 -7.17 -1.99 -6.25
CA ASP A 218 -8.58 -2.01 -5.89
C ASP A 218 -8.76 -3.19 -4.91
N ILE A 219 -9.02 -2.88 -3.64
CA ILE A 219 -9.12 -3.84 -2.53
C ILE A 219 -10.58 -3.87 -2.07
N SER A 220 -11.19 -5.04 -1.98
CA SER A 220 -12.60 -5.14 -1.58
C SER A 220 -12.91 -6.42 -0.82
N SER A 221 -13.61 -6.27 0.30
CA SER A 221 -14.21 -7.36 1.07
C SER A 221 -15.70 -7.42 0.74
N VAL A 222 -16.10 -8.37 -0.10
CA VAL A 222 -17.51 -8.63 -0.41
C VAL A 222 -18.01 -9.80 0.42
N GLY A 223 -18.80 -9.53 1.46
CA GLY A 223 -19.37 -10.56 2.34
C GLY A 223 -18.31 -11.37 3.09
N LYS A 224 -18.08 -12.62 2.67
CA LYS A 224 -17.07 -13.54 3.25
C LYS A 224 -15.80 -13.69 2.39
N PHE A 225 -15.64 -12.86 1.36
CA PHE A 225 -14.54 -12.98 0.39
C PHE A 225 -13.78 -11.66 0.25
N PHE A 226 -12.48 -11.77 0.00
CA PHE A 226 -11.62 -10.67 -0.41
C PHE A 226 -11.29 -10.82 -1.89
N LEU A 227 -11.50 -9.76 -2.67
CA LEU A 227 -10.92 -9.64 -4.00
C LEU A 227 -10.02 -8.40 -4.01
N ASP A 228 -8.73 -8.65 -4.12
CA ASP A 228 -7.72 -7.63 -4.20
C ASP A 228 -7.04 -7.66 -5.57
N VAL A 229 -7.07 -6.53 -6.28
CA VAL A 229 -6.46 -6.39 -7.59
C VAL A 229 -5.31 -5.40 -7.50
N TYR A 230 -4.10 -5.84 -7.85
CA TYR A 230 -2.88 -5.03 -7.84
C TYR A 230 -2.30 -4.89 -9.24
N HIS A 231 -2.13 -3.66 -9.70
CA HIS A 231 -1.35 -3.36 -10.90
C HIS A 231 0.10 -3.14 -10.49
N VAL A 232 0.98 -4.06 -10.83
CA VAL A 232 2.39 -4.05 -10.41
C VAL A 232 3.35 -3.84 -11.58
N THR A 233 4.47 -3.19 -11.28
CA THR A 233 5.62 -3.03 -12.18
C THR A 233 6.92 -3.41 -11.47
N ASP A 234 7.95 -3.71 -12.25
CA ASP A 234 9.33 -3.79 -11.75
C ASP A 234 9.83 -2.41 -11.27
N GLN A 235 11.08 -2.39 -10.78
CA GLN A 235 11.76 -1.17 -10.31
C GLN A 235 11.99 -0.11 -11.39
N ASN A 236 11.89 -0.47 -12.67
CA ASN A 236 12.06 0.43 -13.82
C ASN A 236 10.71 0.95 -14.34
N GLY A 237 9.59 0.50 -13.78
CA GLY A 237 8.25 0.83 -14.25
C GLY A 237 7.77 -0.04 -15.43
N ASN A 238 8.46 -1.14 -15.71
CA ASN A 238 8.09 -2.10 -16.74
C ASN A 238 7.27 -3.24 -16.16
N LYS A 239 6.60 -4.00 -17.02
CA LYS A 239 5.98 -5.25 -16.59
C LYS A 239 6.98 -6.28 -16.09
N LEU A 240 6.46 -7.22 -15.31
CA LEU A 240 7.21 -8.40 -14.93
C LEU A 240 7.42 -9.28 -16.16
N THR A 241 8.67 -9.46 -16.55
CA THR A 241 9.07 -10.38 -17.62
C THR A 241 9.67 -11.67 -17.08
N ASP A 242 10.13 -11.67 -15.83
CA ASP A 242 10.70 -12.84 -15.18
C ASP A 242 9.60 -13.79 -14.71
N GLU A 243 9.45 -14.91 -15.41
CA GLU A 243 8.50 -15.97 -15.06
C GLU A 243 8.74 -16.55 -13.67
N ASN A 244 9.97 -16.50 -13.13
CA ASN A 244 10.25 -17.01 -11.79
C ASN A 244 9.63 -16.10 -10.73
N VAL A 245 9.66 -14.78 -10.94
CA VAL A 245 9.00 -13.81 -10.05
C VAL A 245 7.48 -14.02 -10.09
N ILE A 246 6.90 -14.17 -11.28
CA ILE A 246 5.47 -14.43 -11.46
C ILE A 246 5.05 -15.73 -10.77
N ARG A 247 5.79 -16.82 -11.00
CA ARG A 247 5.54 -18.13 -10.37
C ARG A 247 5.71 -18.06 -8.85
N TYR A 248 6.66 -17.28 -8.36
CA TYR A 248 6.86 -17.07 -6.93
C TYR A 248 5.68 -16.32 -6.30
N ILE A 249 5.13 -15.29 -6.96
CA ILE A 249 3.93 -14.58 -6.48
C ILE A 249 2.76 -15.57 -6.39
N GLN A 250 2.50 -16.33 -7.47
CA GLN A 250 1.44 -17.33 -7.50
C GLN A 250 1.57 -18.37 -6.38
N LYS A 251 2.79 -18.86 -6.13
CA LYS A 251 3.04 -19.85 -5.08
C LYS A 251 2.90 -19.25 -3.69
N SER A 252 3.54 -18.11 -3.44
CA SER A 252 3.61 -17.47 -2.12
C SER A 252 2.25 -16.99 -1.66
N LEU A 253 1.44 -16.46 -2.59
CA LEU A 253 0.08 -16.07 -2.30
C LEU A 253 -0.84 -17.30 -2.31
N GLY A 254 -0.73 -18.19 -3.30
CA GLY A 254 -1.68 -19.29 -3.55
C GLY A 254 -1.63 -20.49 -2.59
N THR A 255 -0.60 -20.63 -1.75
CA THR A 255 -0.51 -21.74 -0.78
C THR A 255 -0.66 -21.23 0.64
N HIS A 256 -1.73 -21.67 1.33
CA HIS A 256 -2.01 -21.35 2.74
C HIS A 256 -0.98 -21.87 3.75
N ASN A 257 0.15 -22.42 3.32
CA ASN A 257 1.20 -22.93 4.19
C ASN A 257 2.53 -22.98 3.44
N SER A 258 3.10 -21.81 3.17
CA SER A 258 4.56 -21.67 3.20
C SER A 258 4.90 -20.20 3.12
N VAL A 259 5.07 -19.57 4.29
CA VAL A 259 6.08 -18.52 4.40
C VAL A 259 7.39 -19.19 3.99
N VAL A 260 7.74 -19.08 2.70
CA VAL A 260 9.06 -19.46 2.24
C VAL A 260 9.96 -18.43 2.90
N THR A 261 10.50 -18.86 4.04
CA THR A 261 11.53 -18.16 4.77
C THR A 261 12.64 -17.95 3.76
N ILE A 262 12.98 -16.69 3.47
CA ILE A 262 14.26 -16.42 2.85
C ILE A 262 15.28 -16.95 3.87
N ASN A 263 15.90 -18.09 3.54
CA ASN A 263 16.78 -18.92 4.39
C ASN A 263 18.04 -18.19 4.91
N ASP A 264 18.12 -16.87 4.79
CA ASP A 264 19.33 -16.10 5.08
C ASP A 264 19.43 -15.64 6.55
N LEU A 265 18.34 -15.75 7.34
CA LEU A 265 18.31 -15.32 8.74
C LEU A 265 18.30 -16.47 9.75
N THR A 266 18.18 -17.72 9.30
CA THR A 266 18.23 -18.89 10.18
C THR A 266 19.64 -19.06 10.73
N GLY A 267 19.80 -19.04 12.06
CA GLY A 267 21.11 -19.15 12.71
C GLY A 267 21.82 -17.81 12.96
N LEU A 268 21.06 -16.75 13.24
CA LEU A 268 21.56 -15.45 13.71
C LEU A 268 20.86 -15.06 15.02
N THR A 269 21.57 -14.33 15.89
CA THR A 269 20.95 -13.69 17.07
C THR A 269 20.46 -12.31 16.65
N ALA A 270 19.17 -12.02 16.78
CA ALA A 270 18.61 -10.71 16.44
C ALA A 270 18.52 -9.81 17.67
N LEU A 271 19.05 -8.59 17.56
CA LEU A 271 19.00 -7.54 18.56
C LEU A 271 18.03 -6.47 18.09
N GLU A 272 17.04 -6.16 18.92
CA GLU A 272 16.06 -5.10 18.71
C GLU A 272 16.39 -3.94 19.64
N LEU A 273 16.61 -2.76 19.06
CA LEU A 273 16.98 -1.54 19.76
C LEU A 273 15.97 -0.44 19.47
N THR A 274 15.43 0.20 20.50
CA THR A 274 14.69 1.46 20.38
C THR A 274 15.15 2.48 21.42
N GLY A 275 15.04 3.77 21.10
CA GLY A 275 15.40 4.84 22.02
C GLY A 275 15.41 6.22 21.36
N THR A 276 16.02 7.17 22.04
CA THR A 276 16.27 8.52 21.51
C THR A 276 17.47 8.50 20.56
N ASP A 277 17.28 8.98 19.34
CA ASP A 277 18.37 9.15 18.39
C ASP A 277 19.29 10.30 18.78
N ARG A 278 20.59 10.15 18.51
CA ARG A 278 21.60 11.20 18.68
C ARG A 278 22.78 10.97 17.76
N LEU A 279 23.45 12.07 17.40
CA LEU A 279 24.64 12.01 16.56
C LEU A 279 25.69 11.06 17.16
N GLY A 280 26.13 10.10 16.34
CA GLY A 280 27.15 9.12 16.74
C GLY A 280 26.63 7.90 17.48
N LEU A 281 25.32 7.78 17.74
CA LEU A 281 24.75 6.63 18.44
C LEU A 281 25.11 5.30 17.77
N LEU A 282 25.00 5.22 16.43
CA LEU A 282 25.36 4.01 15.69
C LEU A 282 26.84 3.63 15.83
N SER A 283 27.75 4.62 15.91
CA SER A 283 29.18 4.36 16.12
C SER A 283 29.47 3.73 17.48
N GLU A 284 28.71 4.13 18.51
CA GLU A 284 28.80 3.58 19.85
C GLU A 284 28.16 2.19 19.92
N VAL A 285 26.99 1.98 19.30
CA VAL A 285 26.35 0.66 19.20
C VAL A 285 27.26 -0.36 18.51
N PHE A 286 27.80 -0.03 17.34
CA PHE A 286 28.72 -0.93 16.64
C PHE A 286 30.07 -1.07 17.36
N GLY A 287 30.49 -0.06 18.13
CA GLY A 287 31.65 -0.15 19.02
C GLY A 287 31.45 -1.18 20.13
N VAL A 288 30.30 -1.14 20.82
CA VAL A 288 29.96 -2.13 21.86
C VAL A 288 29.91 -3.55 21.29
N LEU A 289 29.31 -3.74 20.12
CA LEU A 289 29.27 -5.06 19.48
C LEU A 289 30.66 -5.56 19.08
N LYS A 290 31.52 -4.66 18.59
CA LYS A 290 32.93 -4.97 18.31
C LYS A 290 33.66 -5.41 19.58
N ASP A 291 33.53 -4.66 20.68
CA ASP A 291 34.23 -4.93 21.95
C ASP A 291 33.75 -6.21 22.65
N LEU A 292 32.54 -6.67 22.33
CA LEU A 292 31.97 -7.93 22.82
C LEU A 292 32.14 -9.10 21.84
N ASP A 293 33.01 -8.96 20.85
CA ASP A 293 33.29 -9.98 19.83
C ASP A 293 32.01 -10.50 19.16
N CYS A 294 31.15 -9.57 18.76
CA CYS A 294 29.93 -9.84 17.99
C CYS A 294 30.13 -9.36 16.55
N ASN A 295 30.03 -10.27 15.58
CA ASN A 295 30.06 -9.94 14.17
C ASN A 295 28.68 -9.53 13.68
N VAL A 296 28.55 -8.37 13.03
CA VAL A 296 27.27 -7.89 12.48
C VAL A 296 27.14 -8.43 11.06
N VAL A 297 26.17 -9.34 10.85
CA VAL A 297 25.93 -9.95 9.53
C VAL A 297 24.94 -9.10 8.72
N LYS A 298 23.92 -8.56 9.39
CA LYS A 298 22.90 -7.72 8.77
C LYS A 298 22.38 -6.73 9.80
N ALA A 299 22.05 -5.51 9.37
CA ALA A 299 21.37 -4.55 10.23
C ALA A 299 20.48 -3.61 9.43
N ASN A 300 19.36 -3.23 10.01
CA ASN A 300 18.49 -2.21 9.46
C ASN A 300 18.22 -1.17 10.55
N VAL A 301 18.41 0.11 10.23
CA VAL A 301 18.27 1.24 11.16
C VAL A 301 17.36 2.27 10.56
N TRP A 302 16.33 2.70 11.30
CA TRP A 302 15.45 3.81 10.95
C TRP A 302 15.49 4.87 12.05
N THR A 303 15.55 6.14 11.65
CA THR A 303 15.37 7.28 12.57
C THR A 303 14.22 8.16 12.09
N HIS A 304 13.41 8.69 13.01
CA HIS A 304 12.38 9.69 12.72
C HIS A 304 11.99 10.42 14.00
N ASN A 305 11.79 11.74 13.93
CA ASN A 305 11.35 12.58 15.05
C ASN A 305 12.18 12.38 16.33
N GLY A 306 13.51 12.34 16.16
CA GLY A 306 14.46 12.12 17.26
C GLY A 306 14.41 10.72 17.89
N ARG A 307 13.74 9.75 17.26
CA ARG A 307 13.67 8.35 17.69
C ARG A 307 14.42 7.45 16.74
N ILE A 308 14.95 6.35 17.26
CA ILE A 308 15.63 5.31 16.50
C ILE A 308 14.99 3.95 16.76
N ALA A 309 14.85 3.15 15.70
CA ALA A 309 14.63 1.72 15.77
C ALA A 309 15.70 1.01 14.95
N SER A 310 16.31 -0.02 15.53
CA SER A 310 17.29 -0.84 14.83
C SER A 310 17.08 -2.32 15.08
N LEU A 311 17.18 -3.10 14.01
CA LEU A 311 17.24 -4.55 14.05
C LEU A 311 18.62 -4.99 13.56
N ILE A 312 19.41 -5.60 14.43
CA ILE A 312 20.80 -6.01 14.16
C ILE A 312 20.92 -7.52 14.33
N PHE A 313 21.35 -8.21 13.29
CA PHE A 313 21.60 -9.64 13.30
C PHE A 313 23.09 -9.89 13.48
N VAL A 314 23.43 -10.60 14.56
CA VAL A 314 24.81 -10.85 14.96
C VAL A 314 25.13 -12.33 15.07
N LYS A 315 26.42 -12.64 14.94
CA LYS A 315 27.05 -13.93 15.26
C LYS A 315 28.17 -13.73 16.27
N ASP A 316 28.46 -14.77 17.03
CA ASP A 316 29.67 -14.80 17.84
C ASP A 316 30.91 -14.90 16.94
N VAL A 317 31.94 -14.06 17.16
CA VAL A 317 33.17 -14.07 16.33
C VAL A 317 33.97 -15.37 16.53
N GLY A 318 34.04 -15.88 17.77
CA GLY A 318 34.86 -17.03 18.10
C GLY A 318 34.33 -18.35 17.55
N SER A 319 33.01 -18.53 17.57
CA SER A 319 32.33 -19.76 17.14
C SER A 319 31.66 -19.66 15.77
N GLY A 320 31.37 -18.46 15.27
CA GLY A 320 30.61 -18.24 14.03
C GLY A 320 29.13 -18.66 14.12
N SER A 321 28.65 -19.01 15.32
CA SER A 321 27.30 -19.48 15.59
C SER A 321 26.42 -18.36 16.17
N PRO A 322 25.10 -18.58 16.30
CA PRO A 322 24.25 -17.72 17.12
C PRO A 322 24.83 -17.58 18.53
N ILE A 323 24.65 -16.39 19.11
CA ILE A 323 24.95 -16.13 20.51
C ILE A 323 23.77 -16.69 21.32
N GLU A 324 23.98 -17.84 21.95
CA GLU A 324 23.01 -18.51 22.84
C GLU A 324 23.37 -18.37 24.32
N ASP A 325 24.60 -17.96 24.64
CA ASP A 325 25.04 -17.77 26.01
C ASP A 325 24.28 -16.62 26.67
N SER A 326 23.39 -16.98 27.61
CA SER A 326 22.59 -16.04 28.41
C SER A 326 23.42 -14.97 29.14
N LYS A 327 24.66 -15.28 29.56
CA LYS A 327 25.53 -14.30 30.22
C LYS A 327 26.04 -13.28 29.22
N LYS A 328 26.54 -13.73 28.07
CA LYS A 328 26.97 -12.86 26.96
C LYS A 328 25.81 -12.01 26.44
N ILE A 329 24.62 -12.59 26.28
CA ILE A 329 23.39 -11.84 25.93
C ILE A 329 23.09 -10.77 26.99
N GLY A 330 23.14 -11.13 28.27
CA GLY A 330 22.92 -10.19 29.38
C GLY A 330 23.90 -9.02 29.35
N GLU A 331 25.17 -9.28 29.05
CA GLU A 331 26.20 -8.25 28.90
C GLU A 331 25.94 -7.34 27.69
N ILE A 332 25.63 -7.91 26.53
CA ILE A 332 25.28 -7.16 25.31
C ILE A 332 24.09 -6.24 25.58
N VAL A 333 22.99 -6.80 26.09
CA VAL A 333 21.77 -6.04 26.40
C VAL A 333 22.04 -4.96 27.44
N GLY A 334 22.84 -5.28 28.47
CA GLY A 334 23.23 -4.35 29.51
C GLY A 334 23.99 -3.15 28.96
N ARG A 335 25.07 -3.39 28.20
CA ARG A 335 25.91 -2.31 27.63
C ARG A 335 25.15 -1.47 26.61
N LEU A 336 24.39 -2.09 25.70
CA LEU A 336 23.62 -1.35 24.69
C LEU A 336 22.52 -0.50 25.32
N ARG A 337 21.89 -0.96 26.40
CA ARG A 337 20.89 -0.16 27.13
C ARG A 337 21.48 1.13 27.68
N TYR A 338 22.74 1.13 28.15
CA TYR A 338 23.40 2.37 28.60
C TYR A 338 23.70 3.33 27.45
N VAL A 339 24.09 2.80 26.28
CA VAL A 339 24.35 3.62 25.08
C VAL A 339 23.07 4.32 24.59
N LEU A 340 21.92 3.63 24.69
CA LEU A 340 20.63 4.12 24.23
C LEU A 340 19.90 5.02 25.25
N LYS A 341 20.10 4.80 26.55
CA LYS A 341 19.63 5.72 27.61
C LYS A 341 20.52 6.98 27.60
N GLY A 342 20.23 7.93 26.71
CA GLY A 342 20.82 9.27 26.80
C GLY A 342 20.43 9.98 28.11
N ASP A 343 21.08 11.10 28.41
CA ASP A 343 20.89 11.87 29.67
C ASP A 343 19.44 12.39 29.91
N SER A 344 18.58 12.37 28.89
CA SER A 344 17.25 13.01 28.91
C SER A 344 16.07 12.06 28.65
N ASP A 345 16.28 10.74 28.59
CA ASP A 345 15.24 9.82 28.09
C ASP A 345 14.16 9.49 29.14
N ILE A 346 13.06 10.26 29.11
CA ILE A 346 11.85 10.04 29.92
C ILE A 346 11.04 8.83 29.42
N ARG A 347 11.21 8.41 28.15
CA ARG A 347 10.39 7.39 27.48
C ARG A 347 11.00 5.99 27.48
N GLY A 348 12.29 5.89 27.81
CA GLY A 348 13.00 4.69 28.22
C GLY A 348 13.45 3.82 27.06
N ALA A 349 14.75 3.90 26.74
CA ALA A 349 15.42 3.01 25.81
C ALA A 349 15.20 1.52 26.10
N LYS A 350 15.00 0.75 25.03
CA LYS A 350 14.79 -0.70 25.07
C LYS A 350 15.83 -1.42 24.23
N THR A 351 16.36 -2.49 24.81
CA THR A 351 17.19 -3.47 24.10
C THR A 351 16.64 -4.85 24.43
N THR A 352 16.23 -5.57 23.40
CA THR A 352 15.67 -6.92 23.52
C THR A 352 16.33 -7.84 22.50
N VAL A 353 16.49 -9.11 22.86
CA VAL A 353 17.00 -10.13 21.94
C VAL A 353 15.83 -10.96 21.45
N ALA A 354 15.69 -11.09 20.14
CA ALA A 354 14.70 -11.93 19.49
C ALA A 354 15.41 -13.12 18.83
N MET A 355 14.85 -14.33 19.00
CA MET A 355 15.39 -15.55 18.40
C MET A 355 14.92 -15.77 16.96
N SER A 356 13.90 -15.04 16.50
CA SER A 356 13.41 -15.10 15.13
C SER A 356 12.67 -13.81 14.78
N VAL A 357 13.06 -13.19 13.66
CA VAL A 357 12.31 -12.10 13.04
C VAL A 357 12.03 -12.51 11.60
N ILE A 358 10.75 -12.68 11.28
CA ILE A 358 10.32 -13.19 9.97
C ILE A 358 10.37 -12.06 8.91
N HIS A 359 9.98 -10.83 9.29
CA HIS A 359 9.98 -9.67 8.39
C HIS A 359 10.60 -8.43 9.06
N THR A 360 11.83 -8.10 8.69
CA THR A 360 12.59 -6.97 9.26
C THR A 360 11.85 -5.64 9.15
N GLU A 361 11.27 -5.36 7.98
CA GLU A 361 10.59 -4.08 7.73
C GLU A 361 9.31 -3.92 8.53
N ARG A 362 8.49 -4.97 8.60
CA ARG A 362 7.27 -4.98 9.42
C ARG A 362 7.62 -4.77 10.89
N ARG A 363 8.69 -5.43 11.37
CA ARG A 363 9.12 -5.34 12.76
C ARG A 363 9.64 -3.94 13.11
N LEU A 364 10.43 -3.31 12.25
CA LEU A 364 10.90 -1.94 12.44
C LEU A 364 9.73 -0.94 12.50
N HIS A 365 8.71 -1.13 11.66
CA HIS A 365 7.50 -0.31 11.70
C HIS A 365 6.81 -0.39 13.07
N GLN A 366 6.63 -1.61 13.60
CA GLN A 366 6.03 -1.83 14.93
C GLN A 366 6.88 -1.24 16.05
N MET A 367 8.21 -1.35 15.95
CA MET A 367 9.13 -0.77 16.92
C MET A 367 9.00 0.75 16.97
N MET A 368 9.03 1.44 15.82
CA MET A 368 8.85 2.90 15.76
C MET A 368 7.48 3.33 16.30
N PHE A 369 6.41 2.63 15.90
CA PHE A 369 5.06 2.89 16.40
C PHE A 369 4.96 2.73 17.92
N ALA A 370 5.48 1.64 18.48
CA ALA A 370 5.49 1.39 19.92
C ALA A 370 6.32 2.42 20.70
N ASP A 371 7.35 2.98 20.06
CA ASP A 371 8.21 4.01 20.61
C ASP A 371 7.59 5.42 20.52
N ARG A 372 6.48 5.57 19.77
CA ARG A 372 5.69 6.82 19.60
C ARG A 372 6.46 7.96 18.95
N ASP A 373 7.11 7.66 17.85
CA ASP A 373 7.75 8.65 16.97
C ASP A 373 6.74 9.59 16.27
N TYR A 374 5.45 9.26 16.26
CA TYR A 374 4.38 10.07 15.64
C TYR A 374 3.90 11.26 16.49
N GLU A 375 4.41 11.48 17.70
CA GLU A 375 3.92 12.52 18.62
C GLU A 375 4.43 13.95 18.34
N GLU A 376 5.22 14.16 17.28
CA GLU A 376 5.73 15.49 16.88
C GLU A 376 4.71 16.27 16.02
N LYS A 377 4.88 17.59 15.91
CA LYS A 377 3.96 18.43 15.12
C LYS A 377 4.24 18.25 13.62
N PRO A 378 3.19 18.14 12.78
CA PRO A 378 3.36 18.06 11.34
C PRO A 378 3.88 19.39 10.78
N ASP A 379 4.88 19.30 9.90
CA ASP A 379 5.37 20.43 9.08
C ASP A 379 4.48 20.66 7.86
N GLU A 380 4.59 21.83 7.20
CA GLU A 380 3.83 22.17 5.98
C GLU A 380 4.10 21.21 4.81
N THR A 381 5.23 20.51 4.84
CA THR A 381 5.64 19.50 3.83
C THR A 381 5.07 18.12 4.08
N SER A 382 4.34 17.92 5.20
CA SER A 382 3.81 16.63 5.62
C SER A 382 2.75 16.07 4.64
N PRO A 383 2.62 14.73 4.56
CA PRO A 383 1.53 14.07 3.82
C PRO A 383 0.16 14.61 4.24
N LYS A 384 -0.71 14.85 3.26
CA LYS A 384 -2.08 15.26 3.52
C LYS A 384 -2.90 14.02 3.86
N VAL A 385 -3.30 13.91 5.12
CA VAL A 385 -4.15 12.82 5.62
C VAL A 385 -5.43 13.42 6.20
N SER A 386 -6.58 12.94 5.75
CA SER A 386 -7.87 13.29 6.33
C SER A 386 -8.69 12.05 6.67
N VAL A 387 -9.56 12.18 7.67
CA VAL A 387 -10.36 11.06 8.19
C VAL A 387 -11.80 11.53 8.37
N HIS A 388 -12.74 10.81 7.78
CA HIS A 388 -14.17 11.12 7.80
C HIS A 388 -14.95 9.92 8.34
N ASN A 389 -15.96 10.16 9.18
CA ASN A 389 -16.80 9.08 9.72
C ASN A 389 -18.08 8.96 8.90
N TRP A 390 -18.46 7.73 8.58
CA TRP A 390 -19.73 7.39 7.97
C TRP A 390 -20.63 6.68 8.98
N LEU A 391 -21.28 7.47 9.84
CA LEU A 391 -22.00 6.93 11.01
C LEU A 391 -23.14 5.97 10.63
N GLU A 392 -23.83 6.20 9.52
CA GLU A 392 -24.95 5.33 9.08
C GLU A 392 -24.50 3.94 8.61
N LYS A 393 -23.26 3.82 8.15
CA LYS A 393 -22.68 2.57 7.65
C LYS A 393 -21.64 1.99 8.62
N ASN A 394 -21.49 2.60 9.80
CA ASN A 394 -20.58 2.18 10.87
C ASN A 394 -19.11 2.01 10.44
N TYR A 395 -18.56 2.87 9.58
CA TYR A 395 -17.14 2.86 9.22
C TYR A 395 -16.54 4.26 9.13
N SER A 396 -15.21 4.34 9.03
CA SER A 396 -14.46 5.57 8.75
C SER A 396 -13.74 5.47 7.41
N ILE A 397 -13.56 6.58 6.71
CA ILE A 397 -12.79 6.69 5.48
C ILE A 397 -11.55 7.52 5.76
N VAL A 398 -10.39 7.00 5.36
CA VAL A 398 -9.10 7.68 5.43
C VAL A 398 -8.65 8.03 4.01
N PHE A 399 -8.36 9.30 3.79
CA PHE A 399 -7.76 9.79 2.55
C PHE A 399 -6.30 10.12 2.81
N VAL A 400 -5.41 9.67 1.93
CA VAL A 400 -3.98 9.93 1.97
C VAL A 400 -3.53 10.44 0.61
N THR A 401 -2.96 11.64 0.59
CA THR A 401 -2.32 12.24 -0.58
C THR A 401 -0.88 12.60 -0.24
N CYS A 402 0.08 12.01 -0.95
CA CYS A 402 1.50 12.27 -0.74
C CYS A 402 2.33 12.01 -2.00
N LYS A 403 3.64 12.27 -1.94
CA LYS A 403 4.57 11.85 -3.01
C LYS A 403 4.57 10.31 -3.10
N ASP A 404 4.46 9.79 -4.32
CA ASP A 404 4.55 8.35 -4.58
C ASP A 404 5.95 7.85 -4.24
N ARG A 405 6.02 6.70 -3.57
CA ARG A 405 7.25 6.00 -3.25
C ARG A 405 7.01 4.51 -3.11
N ARG A 406 8.09 3.75 -3.26
CA ARG A 406 8.06 2.31 -3.00
C ARG A 406 7.59 2.05 -1.57
N LYS A 407 6.84 0.95 -1.41
CA LYS A 407 6.32 0.46 -0.12
C LYS A 407 5.33 1.40 0.57
N LEU A 408 4.80 2.41 -0.13
CA LEU A 408 3.83 3.35 0.44
C LEU A 408 2.56 2.66 0.93
N LEU A 409 1.93 1.83 0.08
CA LEU A 409 0.74 1.05 0.48
C LEU A 409 1.03 0.13 1.67
N PHE A 410 2.20 -0.52 1.68
CA PHE A 410 2.62 -1.38 2.78
C PHE A 410 2.70 -0.62 4.11
N ASP A 411 3.30 0.58 4.13
CA ASP A 411 3.41 1.39 5.35
C ASP A 411 2.04 1.87 5.85
N THR A 412 1.16 2.29 4.93
CA THR A 412 -0.20 2.71 5.29
C THR A 412 -0.99 1.56 5.91
N LEU A 413 -0.98 0.38 5.27
CA LEU A 413 -1.68 -0.80 5.79
C LEU A 413 -1.09 -1.32 7.10
N CYS A 414 0.24 -1.30 7.25
CA CYS A 414 0.92 -1.60 8.51
C CYS A 414 0.41 -0.72 9.64
N THR A 415 0.34 0.59 9.39
CA THR A 415 -0.11 1.58 10.38
C THR A 415 -1.54 1.32 10.81
N LEU A 416 -2.45 1.19 9.85
CA LEU A 416 -3.87 0.94 10.13
C LEU A 416 -4.05 -0.37 10.91
N THR A 417 -3.34 -1.42 10.51
CA THR A 417 -3.39 -2.73 11.19
C THR A 417 -2.84 -2.65 12.62
N ASP A 418 -1.70 -1.99 12.83
CA ASP A 418 -1.08 -1.83 14.17
C ASP A 418 -1.93 -0.97 15.11
N MET A 419 -2.71 -0.05 14.55
CA MET A 419 -3.69 0.74 15.28
C MET A 419 -5.01 -0.01 15.55
N GLY A 420 -5.14 -1.26 15.12
CA GLY A 420 -6.33 -2.10 15.37
C GLY A 420 -7.47 -1.86 14.38
N TYR A 421 -7.19 -1.35 13.18
CA TYR A 421 -8.16 -1.19 12.10
C TYR A 421 -8.08 -2.31 11.06
N VAL A 422 -9.25 -2.70 10.57
CA VAL A 422 -9.44 -3.60 9.44
C VAL A 422 -9.83 -2.75 8.23
N VAL A 423 -9.02 -2.86 7.17
CA VAL A 423 -9.34 -2.30 5.86
C VAL A 423 -10.20 -3.32 5.11
N PHE A 424 -11.43 -2.93 4.77
CA PHE A 424 -12.36 -3.79 4.03
C PHE A 424 -12.65 -3.27 2.63
N HIS A 425 -12.34 -2.01 2.34
CA HIS A 425 -12.27 -1.50 0.98
C HIS A 425 -11.09 -0.53 0.90
N ALA A 426 -10.38 -0.50 -0.23
CA ALA A 426 -9.42 0.53 -0.50
C ALA A 426 -9.22 0.76 -1.99
N ARG A 427 -8.87 1.99 -2.34
CA ARG A 427 -8.52 2.41 -3.68
C ARG A 427 -7.19 3.12 -3.64
N VAL A 428 -6.26 2.68 -4.47
CA VAL A 428 -4.90 3.22 -4.56
C VAL A 428 -4.64 3.59 -6.01
N ASP A 429 -4.23 4.82 -6.25
CA ASP A 429 -3.85 5.30 -7.57
C ASP A 429 -2.56 6.13 -7.48
N THR A 430 -1.55 5.75 -8.26
CA THR A 430 -0.26 6.47 -8.35
C THR A 430 0.01 6.85 -9.81
N PRO A 431 -0.71 7.84 -10.37
CA PRO A 431 -0.67 8.11 -11.81
C PRO A 431 0.67 8.70 -12.26
N THR A 432 1.39 9.40 -11.39
CA THR A 432 2.70 10.01 -11.73
C THR A 432 3.68 10.07 -10.54
N ARG A 433 3.76 11.23 -9.86
CA ARG A 433 4.63 11.51 -8.70
C ARG A 433 3.86 11.66 -7.40
N GLU A 434 2.54 11.75 -7.48
CA GLU A 434 1.64 11.77 -6.33
C GLU A 434 0.89 10.46 -6.26
N ALA A 435 0.66 10.00 -5.04
CA ALA A 435 -0.16 8.86 -4.71
C ALA A 435 -1.40 9.35 -3.99
N ASN A 436 -2.55 8.88 -4.45
CA ASN A 436 -3.84 9.09 -3.81
C ASN A 436 -4.37 7.75 -3.35
N MET A 437 -4.67 7.64 -2.06
CA MET A 437 -5.15 6.41 -1.47
C MET A 437 -6.37 6.69 -0.58
N GLU A 438 -7.38 5.84 -0.73
CA GLU A 438 -8.63 5.89 0.01
C GLU A 438 -8.82 4.56 0.71
N PHE A 439 -9.03 4.56 2.03
CA PHE A 439 -9.21 3.36 2.83
C PHE A 439 -10.49 3.44 3.64
N TRP A 440 -11.33 2.43 3.51
CA TRP A 440 -12.51 2.25 4.33
C TRP A 440 -12.15 1.29 5.46
N ILE A 441 -12.22 1.82 6.67
CA ILE A 441 -11.73 1.17 7.86
C ILE A 441 -12.81 1.04 8.92
N GLN A 442 -12.73 -0.05 9.66
CA GLN A 442 -13.42 -0.25 10.93
C GLN A 442 -12.39 -0.69 11.95
N HIS A 443 -12.60 -0.34 13.21
CA HIS A 443 -11.86 -0.96 14.29
C HIS A 443 -12.16 -2.48 14.30
N THR A 444 -11.28 -3.30 14.87
CA THR A 444 -11.45 -4.76 14.95
C THR A 444 -12.75 -5.22 15.62
N ASP A 445 -13.38 -4.35 16.41
CA ASP A 445 -14.71 -4.56 17.03
C ASP A 445 -15.88 -4.19 16.10
N GLY A 446 -15.60 -3.77 14.86
CA GLY A 446 -16.58 -3.38 13.84
C GLY A 446 -17.06 -1.92 13.94
N THR A 447 -16.49 -1.11 14.83
CA THR A 447 -16.92 0.28 15.05
C THR A 447 -16.09 1.29 14.24
N PRO A 448 -16.65 2.48 13.88
CA PRO A 448 -15.87 3.56 13.32
C PRO A 448 -15.02 4.26 14.39
N ILE A 449 -14.16 5.20 13.97
CA ILE A 449 -13.39 6.08 14.87
C ILE A 449 -14.33 6.86 15.78
N LYS A 450 -14.13 6.79 17.10
CA LYS A 450 -15.10 7.25 18.11
C LYS A 450 -14.85 8.68 18.59
N SER A 451 -13.63 9.17 18.51
CA SER A 451 -13.25 10.47 19.07
C SER A 451 -12.28 11.26 18.19
N ASP A 452 -12.26 12.58 18.35
CA ASP A 452 -11.30 13.43 17.64
C ASP A 452 -9.84 13.20 18.08
N GLY A 453 -9.61 12.80 19.34
CA GLY A 453 -8.29 12.40 19.79
C GLY A 453 -7.77 11.13 19.12
N GLU A 454 -8.66 10.16 18.87
CA GLU A 454 -8.35 8.97 18.07
C GLU A 454 -8.13 9.32 16.60
N ARG A 455 -9.00 10.16 16.03
CA ARG A 455 -8.86 10.69 14.66
C ARG A 455 -7.49 11.34 14.45
N GLN A 456 -7.10 12.23 15.35
CA GLN A 456 -5.81 12.92 15.28
C GLN A 456 -4.63 11.95 15.39
N ARG A 457 -4.76 10.93 16.23
CA ARG A 457 -3.74 9.88 16.36
C ARG A 457 -3.59 9.08 15.06
N VAL A 458 -4.68 8.74 14.39
CA VAL A 458 -4.65 8.03 13.09
C VAL A 458 -3.91 8.87 12.05
N ILE A 459 -4.23 10.17 11.97
CA ILE A 459 -3.56 11.12 11.07
C ILE A 459 -2.06 11.16 11.36
N GLN A 460 -1.67 11.39 12.61
CA GLN A 460 -0.26 11.47 13.03
C GLN A 460 0.52 10.19 12.74
N CYS A 461 -0.05 9.03 13.06
CA CYS A 461 0.60 7.74 12.82
C CYS A 461 0.83 7.50 11.33
N LEU A 462 -0.14 7.85 10.48
CA LEU A 462 -0.03 7.71 9.03
C LEU A 462 1.01 8.67 8.45
N GLN A 463 1.00 9.94 8.88
CA GLN A 463 1.99 10.92 8.45
C GLN A 463 3.41 10.46 8.79
N ALA A 464 3.65 10.08 10.05
CA ALA A 464 4.94 9.57 10.49
C ALA A 464 5.37 8.32 9.70
N ALA A 465 4.47 7.35 9.51
CA ALA A 465 4.76 6.14 8.73
C ALA A 465 5.15 6.44 7.27
N ILE A 466 4.52 7.43 6.65
CA ILE A 466 4.82 7.85 5.28
C ILE A 466 6.18 8.56 5.23
N GLU A 467 6.46 9.44 6.19
CA GLU A 467 7.67 10.27 6.28
C GLU A 467 8.94 9.49 6.64
N ARG A 468 8.86 8.48 7.53
CA ARG A 468 10.00 7.62 7.94
C ARG A 468 10.82 7.08 6.76
N ARG A 469 10.19 6.85 5.61
CA ARG A 469 10.83 6.35 4.37
C ARG A 469 10.82 7.35 3.22
N ALA A 470 10.33 8.57 3.44
CA ALA A 470 10.46 9.67 2.50
C ALA A 470 11.89 10.25 2.48
N SER A 471 12.73 9.84 3.43
CA SER A 471 14.15 10.18 3.65
C SER A 471 14.77 11.11 2.60
N GLU A 472 14.79 12.39 2.95
CA GLU A 472 15.53 13.46 2.32
C GLU A 472 16.98 13.36 2.80
N GLY A 473 17.82 12.60 2.10
CA GLY A 473 19.21 12.41 2.51
C GLY A 473 20.07 11.88 1.37
N VAL A 474 21.38 12.14 1.45
CA VAL A 474 22.35 11.65 0.46
C VAL A 474 22.56 10.17 0.68
N ARG A 475 22.45 9.38 -0.40
CA ARG A 475 22.66 7.94 -0.37
C ARG A 475 24.14 7.61 -0.59
N LEU A 476 24.76 7.01 0.42
CA LEU A 476 26.13 6.50 0.38
C LEU A 476 26.12 4.98 0.33
N GLU A 477 26.78 4.39 -0.65
CA GLU A 477 26.93 2.93 -0.82
C GLU A 477 28.37 2.53 -0.56
N LEU A 478 28.61 1.78 0.52
CA LEU A 478 29.91 1.20 0.86
C LEU A 478 30.00 -0.22 0.30
N TYR A 479 31.07 -0.48 -0.45
CA TYR A 479 31.44 -1.78 -0.98
C TYR A 479 32.92 -2.04 -0.70
N THR A 480 33.21 -2.90 0.28
CA THR A 480 34.59 -3.18 0.69
C THR A 480 34.71 -4.55 1.35
N GLN A 481 35.93 -5.02 1.58
CA GLN A 481 36.17 -6.26 2.31
C GLN A 481 35.71 -6.08 3.76
N ASP A 482 34.92 -7.02 4.25
CA ASP A 482 34.45 -6.97 5.63
C ASP A 482 35.59 -7.26 6.60
N ARG A 483 35.58 -6.57 7.74
CA ARG A 483 36.56 -6.75 8.81
C ARG A 483 35.95 -6.36 10.15
N GLN A 484 36.42 -6.98 11.22
CA GLN A 484 35.96 -6.64 12.57
C GLN A 484 36.14 -5.14 12.84
N GLY A 485 35.06 -4.49 13.28
CA GLY A 485 35.03 -3.06 13.57
C GLY A 485 34.86 -2.12 12.37
N LEU A 486 34.73 -2.62 11.13
CA LEU A 486 34.50 -1.79 9.94
C LEU A 486 33.35 -0.80 10.14
N LEU A 487 32.20 -1.30 10.60
CA LEU A 487 31.00 -0.47 10.82
C LEU A 487 31.21 0.61 11.88
N SER A 488 31.95 0.30 12.95
CA SER A 488 32.28 1.27 14.01
C SER A 488 33.18 2.36 13.45
N ASP A 489 34.20 2.02 12.66
CA ASP A 489 35.13 2.98 12.08
C ASP A 489 34.43 3.89 11.05
N VAL A 490 33.59 3.32 10.16
CA VAL A 490 32.85 4.07 9.13
C VAL A 490 31.84 5.02 9.77
N THR A 491 31.03 4.54 10.72
CA THR A 491 30.03 5.39 11.38
C THR A 491 30.66 6.39 12.33
N ARG A 492 31.83 6.10 12.91
CA ARG A 492 32.65 7.10 13.61
C ARG A 492 33.14 8.18 12.66
N THR A 493 33.61 7.81 11.47
CA THR A 493 34.00 8.78 10.44
C THR A 493 32.82 9.70 10.08
N PHE A 494 31.60 9.16 9.94
CA PHE A 494 30.41 9.99 9.72
C PHE A 494 30.19 10.98 10.87
N ARG A 495 30.20 10.52 12.12
CA ARG A 495 30.06 11.35 13.32
C ARG A 495 31.11 12.48 13.36
N GLU A 496 32.38 12.15 13.12
CA GLU A 496 33.50 13.12 13.18
C GLU A 496 33.42 14.21 12.11
N ASN A 497 32.70 13.95 11.01
CA ASN A 497 32.46 14.93 9.95
C ASN A 497 31.04 15.53 10.02
N GLY A 498 30.34 15.37 11.15
CA GLY A 498 29.03 15.98 11.39
C GLY A 498 27.87 15.37 10.58
N LEU A 499 28.03 14.15 10.06
CA LEU A 499 26.98 13.46 9.32
C LEU A 499 26.07 12.68 10.27
N ASN A 500 24.77 12.94 10.19
CA ASN A 500 23.77 12.12 10.87
C ASN A 500 23.29 11.00 9.93
N VAL A 501 23.10 9.79 10.46
CA VAL A 501 22.63 8.64 9.69
C VAL A 501 21.13 8.46 9.93
N THR A 502 20.30 8.82 8.96
CA THR A 502 18.84 8.73 9.10
C THR A 502 18.29 7.35 8.77
N ARG A 503 19.02 6.59 7.96
CA ARG A 503 18.71 5.20 7.64
C ARG A 503 19.98 4.43 7.28
N ALA A 504 20.07 3.19 7.71
CA ALA A 504 21.13 2.28 7.31
C ALA A 504 20.59 0.89 6.95
N GLU A 505 21.16 0.30 5.90
CA GLU A 505 20.95 -1.08 5.48
C GLU A 505 22.32 -1.73 5.35
N ILE A 506 22.63 -2.61 6.30
CA ILE A 506 23.92 -3.28 6.45
C ILE A 506 23.75 -4.73 6.02
N SER A 507 24.65 -5.21 5.17
CA SER A 507 24.69 -6.61 4.79
C SER A 507 26.11 -7.05 4.51
N THR A 508 26.48 -8.20 5.06
CA THR A 508 27.71 -8.90 4.74
C THR A 508 27.37 -10.16 3.94
N THR A 509 28.01 -10.35 2.79
CA THR A 509 27.85 -11.55 1.96
C THR A 509 29.22 -12.14 1.64
N GLY A 510 29.51 -13.32 2.17
CA GLY A 510 30.88 -13.85 2.19
C GLY A 510 31.78 -12.90 2.98
N ASP A 511 32.92 -12.53 2.41
CA ASP A 511 33.89 -11.60 3.02
C ASP A 511 33.69 -10.14 2.55
N MET A 512 32.54 -9.83 1.95
CA MET A 512 32.28 -8.49 1.39
C MET A 512 31.15 -7.79 2.14
N ALA A 513 31.45 -6.59 2.62
CA ALA A 513 30.48 -5.67 3.19
C ALA A 513 29.81 -4.85 2.09
N ARG A 514 28.47 -4.82 2.10
CA ARG A 514 27.60 -4.07 1.19
C ARG A 514 26.61 -3.28 2.01
N ASN A 515 26.95 -2.02 2.28
CA ASN A 515 26.21 -1.19 3.22
C ASN A 515 25.67 0.05 2.53
N ILE A 516 24.43 0.42 2.83
CA ILE A 516 23.78 1.62 2.31
C ILE A 516 23.45 2.51 3.50
N PHE A 517 23.88 3.77 3.44
CA PHE A 517 23.59 4.78 4.44
C PHE A 517 22.86 5.95 3.77
N TYR A 518 21.83 6.46 4.43
CA TYR A 518 21.21 7.72 4.10
C TYR A 518 21.65 8.72 5.16
N VAL A 519 22.27 9.80 4.72
CA VAL A 519 22.88 10.78 5.61
C VAL A 519 22.37 12.19 5.36
N THR A 520 22.28 12.96 6.43
CA THR A 520 21.93 14.38 6.46
C THR A 520 22.96 15.13 7.29
N ASP A 521 22.89 16.46 7.30
CA ASP A 521 23.59 17.25 8.31
C ASP A 521 22.95 17.04 9.70
N THR A 522 23.54 17.66 10.73
CA THR A 522 23.04 17.64 12.12
C THR A 522 21.68 18.31 12.29
N SER A 523 21.24 19.10 11.31
CA SER A 523 19.99 19.84 11.31
C SER A 523 18.91 19.16 10.43
N GLY A 524 19.20 17.99 9.84
CA GLY A 524 18.29 17.25 8.97
C GLY A 524 18.25 17.70 7.51
N HIS A 525 19.15 18.58 7.07
CA HIS A 525 19.18 19.12 5.71
C HIS A 525 20.20 18.41 4.80
N ASN A 526 20.14 18.75 3.50
CA ASN A 526 21.08 18.28 2.49
C ASN A 526 22.51 18.74 2.78
N LEU A 527 23.46 17.83 2.56
CA LEU A 527 24.87 18.02 2.85
C LEU A 527 25.59 18.88 1.79
N ASP A 528 26.56 19.68 2.24
CA ASP A 528 27.55 20.30 1.34
C ASP A 528 28.38 19.19 0.66
N PRO A 529 28.47 19.17 -0.68
CA PRO A 529 29.33 18.25 -1.43
C PRO A 529 30.75 18.10 -0.86
N LYS A 530 31.34 19.19 -0.32
CA LYS A 530 32.70 19.15 0.24
C LYS A 530 32.83 18.24 1.47
N LEU A 531 31.79 18.17 2.30
CA LEU A 531 31.78 17.27 3.46
C LEU A 531 31.70 15.81 3.01
N ILE A 532 30.92 15.55 1.97
CA ILE A 532 30.77 14.22 1.38
C ILE A 532 32.11 13.77 0.77
N ASP A 533 32.78 14.65 0.03
CA ASP A 533 34.09 14.37 -0.57
C ASP A 533 35.13 14.03 0.51
N GLY A 534 35.22 14.84 1.58
CA GLY A 534 36.14 14.57 2.68
C GLY A 534 35.87 13.25 3.41
N VAL A 535 34.61 12.81 3.50
CA VAL A 535 34.24 11.50 4.04
C VAL A 535 34.61 10.37 3.09
N CYS A 536 34.40 10.55 1.78
CA CYS A 536 34.78 9.58 0.76
C CYS A 536 36.30 9.42 0.68
N GLU A 537 37.08 10.50 0.85
CA GLU A 537 38.54 10.45 0.91
C GLU A 537 39.04 9.65 2.14
N LYS A 538 38.46 9.89 3.33
CA LYS A 538 38.85 9.20 4.57
C LYS A 538 38.53 7.70 4.54
N ILE A 539 37.40 7.31 3.96
CA ILE A 539 36.97 5.89 3.87
C ILE A 539 37.58 5.19 2.65
N GLY A 540 37.93 5.95 1.61
CA GLY A 540 38.49 5.49 0.35
C GLY A 540 37.48 5.65 -0.81
N LEU A 541 37.88 6.42 -1.81
CA LEU A 541 37.07 6.76 -3.01
C LEU A 541 36.62 5.52 -3.81
N GLY A 542 37.35 4.41 -3.73
CA GLY A 542 36.98 3.14 -4.37
C GLY A 542 35.94 2.33 -3.58
N ASN A 543 35.82 2.59 -2.29
CA ASN A 543 34.99 1.82 -1.35
C ASN A 543 33.63 2.47 -1.12
N LEU A 544 33.56 3.80 -1.08
CA LEU A 544 32.32 4.54 -0.80
C LEU A 544 31.86 5.32 -2.03
N ARG A 545 30.64 5.03 -2.50
CA ARG A 545 30.04 5.68 -3.67
C ARG A 545 28.85 6.53 -3.26
N VAL A 546 28.80 7.75 -3.77
CA VAL A 546 27.64 8.63 -3.63
C VAL A 546 26.66 8.35 -4.76
N LYS A 547 25.41 8.04 -4.44
CA LYS A 547 24.32 8.03 -5.44
C LYS A 547 23.45 9.26 -5.23
N GLU A 548 23.35 10.08 -6.26
CA GLU A 548 22.39 11.18 -6.30
C GLU A 548 20.96 10.63 -6.15
N SER A 549 20.10 11.39 -5.47
CA SER A 549 18.70 11.04 -5.27
C SER A 549 18.02 10.77 -6.63
N PRO A 550 17.19 9.71 -6.76
CA PRO A 550 16.43 9.41 -7.99
C PRO A 550 15.58 10.58 -8.50
N LEU A 551 15.24 11.55 -7.63
CA LEU A 551 14.50 12.76 -7.98
C LEU A 551 15.30 13.71 -8.90
N HIS A 552 16.64 13.72 -8.82
CA HIS A 552 17.50 14.58 -9.64
C HIS A 552 17.79 13.99 -11.03
N GLN A 553 17.95 12.67 -11.13
CA GLN A 553 18.23 12.01 -12.43
C GLN A 553 17.07 12.12 -13.43
N LYS A 554 15.81 12.20 -12.95
CA LYS A 554 14.65 12.38 -13.83
C LYS A 554 14.44 13.85 -14.19
N ALA A 555 14.75 14.79 -13.30
CA ALA A 555 14.73 16.22 -13.59
C ALA A 555 15.76 16.59 -14.69
N MET A 556 16.95 15.98 -14.68
CA MET A 556 17.92 16.15 -15.77
C MET A 556 17.45 15.54 -17.09
N ARG A 557 16.81 14.35 -17.07
CA ARG A 557 16.23 13.74 -18.29
C ARG A 557 15.04 14.51 -18.84
N ASP A 558 14.22 15.13 -17.99
CA ASP A 558 13.10 15.97 -18.43
C ASP A 558 13.60 17.31 -18.99
N ASN A 559 14.69 17.87 -18.45
CA ASN A 559 15.36 19.05 -19.01
C ASN A 559 16.06 18.76 -20.35
N ASP A 560 16.71 17.59 -20.47
CA ASP A 560 17.33 17.15 -21.72
C ASP A 560 16.29 16.85 -22.81
N ARG A 561 15.08 16.39 -22.45
CA ARG A 561 13.95 16.21 -23.39
C ARG A 561 13.35 17.54 -23.85
N LEU A 562 13.37 18.57 -23.00
CA LEU A 562 12.98 19.94 -23.39
C LEU A 562 14.05 20.60 -24.28
N ASN A 563 15.33 20.35 -24.01
CA ASN A 563 16.43 20.88 -24.81
C ASN A 563 16.66 20.12 -26.13
N GLN A 564 16.24 18.86 -26.26
CA GLN A 564 16.30 18.10 -27.52
C GLN A 564 15.25 18.52 -28.56
N ARG A 565 14.31 19.40 -28.23
CA ARG A 565 13.33 19.94 -29.19
C ARG A 565 13.84 21.16 -29.98
N VAL A 566 15.07 21.62 -29.71
CA VAL A 566 15.71 22.70 -30.46
C VAL A 566 17.06 22.20 -31.01
N GLY A 567 17.08 21.90 -32.31
CA GLY A 567 18.25 21.92 -33.21
C GLY A 567 19.55 21.28 -32.72
N GLY A 568 19.88 20.11 -33.27
CA GLY A 568 21.07 19.34 -32.91
C GLY A 568 22.44 19.95 -33.27
N ALA A 569 23.46 19.50 -32.54
CA ALA A 569 24.82 19.26 -33.01
C ALA A 569 25.49 18.27 -32.05
N VAL A 570 25.93 17.13 -32.59
CA VAL A 570 26.81 16.17 -31.92
C VAL A 570 28.19 16.83 -31.79
N LEU A 571 28.63 17.18 -30.56
CA LEU A 571 30.04 17.23 -30.10
C LEU A 571 30.26 17.94 -28.73
N GLU A 572 29.28 18.00 -27.81
CA GLU A 572 29.50 18.62 -26.48
C GLU A 572 29.20 17.65 -25.33
N SER A 573 30.18 16.80 -24.96
CA SER A 573 30.13 16.07 -23.67
C SER A 573 31.49 15.82 -23.01
N LEU A 574 32.60 16.12 -23.69
CA LEU A 574 33.95 16.03 -23.09
C LEU A 574 34.57 17.42 -22.82
N GLY A 575 34.10 18.46 -23.50
CA GLY A 575 34.61 19.83 -23.34
C GLY A 575 34.21 20.50 -22.02
N SER A 576 33.03 20.20 -21.48
CA SER A 576 32.50 20.84 -20.26
C SER A 576 33.17 20.32 -18.98
N LEU A 577 33.66 19.07 -18.97
CA LEU A 577 34.40 18.50 -17.83
C LEU A 577 35.88 18.95 -17.81
N LEU A 578 36.52 19.06 -18.97
CA LEU A 578 37.90 19.55 -19.05
C LEU A 578 37.99 21.05 -18.77
N ARG A 579 37.03 21.86 -19.25
CA ARG A 579 37.04 23.31 -19.03
C ARG A 579 36.80 23.68 -17.57
N ARG A 580 35.98 22.91 -16.85
CA ARG A 580 35.67 23.12 -15.42
C ARG A 580 36.83 22.69 -14.51
N ASN A 581 37.61 21.68 -14.92
CA ASN A 581 38.84 21.29 -14.23
C ASN A 581 40.01 22.25 -14.50
N LEU A 582 40.08 22.86 -15.69
CA LEU A 582 41.11 23.85 -16.03
C LEU A 582 40.89 25.22 -15.35
N SER A 583 39.63 25.61 -15.09
CA SER A 583 39.32 26.80 -14.27
C SER A 583 39.72 26.64 -12.80
N ASN A 584 39.63 25.42 -12.26
CA ASN A 584 40.02 25.14 -10.86
C ASN A 584 41.54 25.05 -10.65
N LEU A 585 42.33 24.97 -11.73
CA LEU A 585 43.80 24.99 -11.70
C LEU A 585 44.39 26.37 -12.04
N GLY A 586 43.56 27.40 -12.25
CA GLY A 586 44.02 28.78 -12.50
C GLY A 586 44.67 29.03 -13.87
N LEU A 587 44.53 28.11 -14.83
CA LEU A 587 45.23 28.17 -16.13
C LEU A 587 44.48 28.93 -17.23
N ILE A 588 43.29 29.48 -16.95
CA ILE A 588 42.52 30.29 -17.91
C ILE A 588 41.87 31.46 -17.16
N LYS A 589 42.14 32.71 -17.58
CA LYS A 589 41.42 33.90 -17.09
C LYS A 589 40.06 33.99 -17.80
N SER A 590 38.99 34.17 -17.02
CA SER A 590 37.65 34.43 -17.57
C SER A 590 37.60 35.82 -18.21
N SER A 591 37.24 35.88 -19.49
CA SER A 591 36.72 37.09 -20.13
C SER A 591 35.21 37.17 -19.95
#